data_AF-A0A2S2PL37-F1
#
_entry.id   AF-A0A2S2PL37-F1
#
_cell.length_a   1.000
_cell.length_b   1.000
_cell.length_c   1.000
_cell.angle_alpha   90.00
_cell.angle_beta   90.00
_cell.angle_gamma   90.00
#
_symmetry.space_group_name_H-M   'P 1'
#
loop_
_entity.id
_entity.type
_entity.pdbx_description
1 polymer ?
#
loop_
_entity_poly.entity_id
_entity_poly.type
_entity_poly.pdbx_seq_one_letter_code
_entity_poly.pdbx_strand_id
1 'polypeptide(L)'
;MYFGSGHVPKSVPHSDHDIDAPVANCSAPPPWTNASAAYKGQKKLLYPVNVGRNVARESATTHYVLPSDIELYPSPGVIEGFMDLVRRQDPPLRRPKPMVFPLPIFELASHMKLPADKKELVSMLKNGSAITFHKKVCPDCHTVPKFKEWASAKPKPGVSVFHTGKRTGYHLHWEPIFIGTHNDPLYDERLSWEGKMDKMTQGYTLCVLDYEFHILDNAFLTHKPGIKTLKKDPARQVLASKTYSLIKKVILPELKVLYGVKKGCAV
;
A
#
# COMPACT_ATOMS: atom_id res chain seq x y z
N MET A 1 17.94 -2.74 10.57
CA MET A 1 18.17 -1.46 11.29
C MET A 1 17.38 -0.38 10.57
N TYR A 2 16.50 0.35 11.27
CA TYR A 2 15.45 1.15 10.62
C TYR A 2 15.94 2.48 10.02
N PHE A 3 16.85 3.18 10.70
CA PHE A 3 17.53 4.37 10.18
C PHE A 3 18.98 4.03 9.78
N GLY A 4 19.64 4.91 9.02
CA GLY A 4 21.02 4.70 8.56
C GLY A 4 22.03 4.57 9.70
N SER A 5 23.27 4.16 9.38
CA SER A 5 24.32 3.82 10.35
C SER A 5 24.69 4.93 11.33
N GLY A 6 24.42 6.20 11.03
CA GLY A 6 24.58 7.30 12.00
C GLY A 6 23.54 7.32 13.13
N HIS A 7 22.53 6.44 13.07
CA HIS A 7 21.38 6.40 13.97
C HIS A 7 21.16 5.02 14.60
N VAL A 8 22.18 4.16 14.59
CA VAL A 8 22.13 2.87 15.30
C VAL A 8 22.08 3.13 16.81
N PRO A 9 21.18 2.50 17.56
CA PRO A 9 21.28 2.53 19.02
C PRO A 9 22.56 1.82 19.48
N LYS A 10 23.13 2.24 20.62
CA LYS A 10 24.36 1.66 21.18
C LYS A 10 24.19 0.17 21.55
N SER A 11 22.96 -0.24 21.86
CA SER A 11 22.56 -1.62 22.08
C SER A 11 21.32 -1.92 21.25
N VAL A 12 21.30 -3.09 20.61
CA VAL A 12 20.11 -3.62 19.92
C VAL A 12 19.54 -4.70 20.84
N PRO A 13 18.26 -4.61 21.26
CA PRO A 13 17.63 -5.68 22.01
C PRO A 13 17.70 -6.99 21.22
N HIS A 14 18.09 -8.08 21.89
CA HIS A 14 18.05 -9.42 21.29
C HIS A 14 16.61 -9.94 21.30
N SER A 15 16.16 -10.51 20.17
CA SER A 15 14.82 -11.08 19.97
C SER A 15 14.43 -12.12 21.03
N ASP A 16 15.42 -12.76 21.62
CA ASP A 16 15.31 -13.85 22.57
C ASP A 16 14.70 -13.39 23.91
N HIS A 17 14.69 -12.08 24.15
CA HIS A 17 14.06 -11.45 25.31
C HIS A 17 12.66 -10.86 25.04
N ASP A 18 12.20 -10.85 23.78
CA ASP A 18 10.90 -10.27 23.37
C ASP A 18 9.79 -11.32 23.21
N ILE A 19 10.08 -12.61 23.38
CA ILE A 19 9.05 -13.68 23.40
C ILE A 19 8.10 -13.51 24.59
N ASP A 20 8.59 -12.89 25.68
CA ASP A 20 7.82 -12.52 26.86
C ASP A 20 7.44 -11.02 26.88
N ALA A 21 7.54 -10.32 25.74
CA ALA A 21 7.12 -8.93 25.66
C ALA A 21 5.67 -8.83 26.17
N PRO A 22 5.40 -8.03 27.21
CA PRO A 22 4.09 -7.99 27.81
C PRO A 22 3.06 -7.63 26.75
N VAL A 23 1.99 -8.44 26.67
CA VAL A 23 0.84 -8.17 25.79
C VAL A 23 0.45 -6.71 25.99
N ALA A 24 0.47 -5.94 24.91
CA ALA A 24 0.21 -4.51 24.96
C ALA A 24 -1.13 -4.27 25.69
N ASN A 25 -1.08 -3.59 26.82
CA ASN A 25 -2.28 -3.21 27.56
C ASN A 25 -2.98 -2.07 26.81
N CYS A 26 -3.94 -2.42 25.95
CA CYS A 26 -4.72 -1.46 25.16
C CYS A 26 -5.58 -0.50 26.00
N SER A 27 -5.71 -0.73 27.32
CA SER A 27 -6.37 0.18 28.25
C SER A 27 -5.42 1.21 28.87
N ALA A 28 -4.11 0.96 28.83
CA ALA A 28 -3.11 1.92 29.30
C ALA A 28 -2.90 3.02 28.26
N PRO A 29 -2.59 4.27 28.68
CA PRO A 29 -2.19 5.30 27.75
C PRO A 29 -0.94 4.84 26.99
N PRO A 30 -0.80 5.19 25.70
CA PRO A 30 0.36 4.79 24.93
C PRO A 30 1.66 5.34 25.55
N PRO A 31 2.78 4.62 25.48
CA PRO A 31 4.03 5.01 26.15
C PRO A 31 4.63 6.32 25.62
N TRP A 32 4.15 6.83 24.48
CA TRP A 32 4.56 8.11 23.89
C TRP A 32 3.66 9.31 24.26
N THR A 33 2.72 9.17 25.21
CA THR A 33 1.84 10.30 25.63
C THR A 33 2.60 11.54 26.07
N ASN A 34 3.75 11.38 26.72
CA ASN A 34 4.59 12.48 27.19
C ASN A 34 5.71 12.87 26.20
N ALA A 35 5.76 12.25 25.02
CA ALA A 35 6.79 12.54 24.04
C ALA A 35 6.46 13.85 23.27
N SER A 36 7.32 14.85 23.39
CA SER A 36 7.16 16.14 22.69
C SER A 36 7.48 16.07 21.19
N ALA A 37 8.29 15.10 20.77
CA ALA A 37 8.61 14.87 19.36
C ALA A 37 9.14 13.43 19.14
N ALA A 38 8.81 12.85 17.99
CA ALA A 38 9.40 11.58 17.56
C ALA A 38 10.90 11.75 17.24
N TYR A 39 11.70 10.70 17.47
CA TYR A 39 13.15 10.69 17.20
C TYR A 39 13.50 11.18 15.79
N LYS A 40 12.76 10.73 14.78
CA LYS A 40 12.86 11.20 13.38
C LYS A 40 12.83 12.73 13.29
N GLY A 41 11.87 13.36 13.97
CA GLY A 41 11.70 14.82 13.98
C GLY A 41 12.85 15.52 14.69
N GLN A 42 13.26 15.01 15.86
CA GLN A 42 14.38 15.56 16.63
C GLN A 42 15.71 15.52 15.86
N LYS A 43 15.94 14.46 15.08
CA LYS A 43 17.14 14.27 14.27
C LYS A 43 17.00 14.75 12.82
N LYS A 44 15.87 15.36 12.45
CA LYS A 44 15.57 15.86 11.10
C LYS A 44 15.77 14.79 9.99
N LEU A 45 15.34 13.56 10.28
CA LEU A 45 15.47 12.42 9.37
C LEU A 45 14.26 12.30 8.45
N LEU A 46 14.49 11.72 7.28
CA LEU A 46 13.43 11.26 6.39
C LEU A 46 12.83 9.96 6.93
N TYR A 47 11.54 9.73 6.66
CA TYR A 47 10.87 8.50 7.07
C TYR A 47 11.20 7.36 6.10
N PRO A 48 11.94 6.31 6.52
CA PRO A 48 12.40 5.23 5.66
C PRO A 48 11.27 4.20 5.46
N VAL A 49 10.19 4.66 4.82
CA VAL A 49 8.94 3.89 4.68
C VAL A 49 9.17 2.53 4.02
N ASN A 50 10.07 2.47 3.03
CA ASN A 50 10.33 1.24 2.28
C ASN A 50 11.20 0.24 3.06
N VAL A 51 12.14 0.71 3.89
CA VAL A 51 12.84 -0.15 4.87
C VAL A 51 11.82 -0.79 5.80
N GLY A 52 10.88 0.01 6.33
CA GLY A 52 9.82 -0.51 7.20
C GLY A 52 8.93 -1.56 6.54
N ARG A 53 8.54 -1.33 5.27
CA ARG A 53 7.76 -2.30 4.50
C ARG A 53 8.52 -3.59 4.26
N ASN A 54 9.79 -3.51 3.88
CA ASN A 54 10.61 -4.69 3.60
C ASN A 54 10.87 -5.49 4.87
N VAL A 55 11.26 -4.85 5.97
CA VAL A 55 11.45 -5.50 7.28
C VAL A 55 10.16 -6.18 7.73
N ALA A 56 9.01 -5.48 7.68
CA ALA A 56 7.73 -6.07 8.07
C ALA A 56 7.36 -7.27 7.19
N ARG A 57 7.65 -7.21 5.89
CA ARG A 57 7.43 -8.32 4.97
C ARG A 57 8.35 -9.49 5.28
N GLU A 58 9.64 -9.27 5.43
CA GLU A 58 10.62 -10.32 5.72
C GLU A 58 10.38 -11.00 7.07
N SER A 59 9.85 -10.26 8.05
CA SER A 59 9.47 -10.80 9.35
C SER A 59 8.09 -11.48 9.37
N ALA A 60 7.28 -11.36 8.30
CA ALA A 60 5.98 -12.02 8.24
C ALA A 60 6.17 -13.53 8.08
N THR A 61 5.45 -14.32 8.90
CA THR A 61 5.51 -15.78 8.85
C THR A 61 4.46 -16.40 7.92
N THR A 62 3.58 -15.57 7.35
CA THR A 62 2.47 -16.01 6.49
C THR A 62 2.83 -15.93 5.02
N HIS A 63 2.34 -16.87 4.21
CA HIS A 63 2.60 -16.87 2.76
C HIS A 63 2.10 -15.61 2.05
N TYR A 64 0.90 -15.14 2.41
CA TYR A 64 0.31 -13.92 1.89
C TYR A 64 0.53 -12.76 2.85
N VAL A 65 0.83 -11.58 2.29
CA VAL A 65 1.13 -10.36 3.04
C VAL A 65 0.34 -9.18 2.47
N LEU A 66 -0.31 -8.41 3.33
CA LEU A 66 -0.97 -7.15 2.99
C LEU A 66 -0.25 -5.99 3.68
N PRO A 67 0.65 -5.26 2.98
CA PRO A 67 1.23 -4.04 3.53
C PRO A 67 0.15 -2.95 3.60
N SER A 68 -0.25 -2.53 4.80
CA SER A 68 -1.27 -1.48 4.98
C SER A 68 -0.72 -0.33 5.83
N ASP A 69 -1.05 0.90 5.43
CA ASP A 69 -0.82 2.05 6.30
C ASP A 69 -1.78 1.98 7.50
N ILE A 70 -1.38 2.49 8.66
CA ILE A 70 -2.17 2.40 9.91
C ILE A 70 -3.56 3.06 9.82
N GLU A 71 -3.73 4.03 8.92
CA GLU A 71 -5.00 4.72 8.66
C GLU A 71 -5.89 4.00 7.63
N LEU A 72 -5.44 2.87 7.08
CA LEU A 72 -6.13 2.08 6.06
C LEU A 72 -6.69 0.80 6.66
N TYR A 73 -8.02 0.81 6.84
CA TYR A 73 -8.78 -0.27 7.44
C TYR A 73 -9.30 -1.22 6.35
N PRO A 74 -8.97 -2.51 6.40
CA PRO A 74 -9.55 -3.49 5.48
C PRO A 74 -11.03 -3.72 5.75
N SER A 75 -11.79 -3.99 4.68
CA SER A 75 -13.22 -4.32 4.79
C SER A 75 -13.45 -5.58 5.64
N PRO A 76 -14.53 -5.64 6.44
CA PRO A 76 -14.83 -6.83 7.25
C PRO A 76 -14.87 -8.11 6.42
N GLY A 77 -14.32 -9.20 6.96
CA GLY A 77 -14.31 -10.51 6.31
C GLY A 77 -13.32 -10.69 5.14
N VAL A 78 -12.49 -9.68 4.83
CA VAL A 78 -11.54 -9.76 3.70
C VAL A 78 -10.54 -10.91 3.84
N ILE A 79 -10.05 -11.20 5.05
CA ILE A 79 -9.06 -12.25 5.29
C ILE A 79 -9.68 -13.62 4.99
N GLU A 80 -10.81 -13.94 5.63
CA GLU A 80 -11.52 -15.22 5.41
C GLU A 80 -11.95 -15.38 3.95
N GLY A 81 -12.51 -14.33 3.36
CA GLY A 81 -12.95 -14.35 1.96
C GLY A 81 -11.79 -14.53 0.99
N PHE A 82 -10.64 -13.90 1.24
CA PHE A 82 -9.44 -14.06 0.42
C PHE A 82 -8.86 -15.48 0.55
N MET A 83 -8.77 -16.01 1.76
CA MET A 83 -8.31 -17.39 1.98
C MET A 83 -9.24 -18.41 1.31
N ASP A 84 -10.55 -18.16 1.30
CA ASP A 84 -11.51 -18.97 0.56
C ASP A 84 -11.31 -18.88 -0.96
N LEU A 85 -11.12 -17.67 -1.52
CA LEU A 85 -10.78 -17.47 -2.93
C LEU A 85 -9.53 -18.28 -3.34
N VAL A 86 -8.48 -18.22 -2.52
CA VAL A 86 -7.24 -18.99 -2.75
C VAL A 86 -7.50 -20.48 -2.69
N ARG A 87 -8.27 -20.97 -1.69
CA ARG A 87 -8.60 -22.40 -1.56
C ARG A 87 -9.42 -22.92 -2.74
N ARG A 88 -10.37 -22.13 -3.25
CA ARG A 88 -11.21 -22.50 -4.40
C ARG A 88 -10.44 -22.56 -5.72
N GLN A 89 -9.26 -21.92 -5.79
CA GLN A 89 -8.43 -21.86 -7.00
C GLN A 89 -9.27 -21.46 -8.22
N ASP A 90 -9.97 -20.31 -8.14
CA ASP A 90 -10.83 -19.84 -9.24
C ASP A 90 -10.02 -19.69 -10.56
N PRO A 91 -10.66 -19.79 -11.74
CA PRO A 91 -9.95 -19.80 -13.02
C PRO A 91 -8.89 -18.71 -13.24
N PRO A 92 -9.05 -17.44 -12.78
CA PRO A 92 -8.00 -16.44 -12.88
C PRO A 92 -6.70 -16.80 -12.15
N LEU A 93 -6.79 -17.51 -11.01
CA LEU A 93 -5.64 -17.87 -10.16
C LEU A 93 -4.86 -19.08 -10.71
N ARG A 94 -5.45 -19.85 -11.65
CA ARG A 94 -4.79 -21.04 -12.24
C ARG A 94 -3.78 -20.69 -13.34
N ARG A 95 -3.63 -19.40 -13.66
CA ARG A 95 -2.72 -18.94 -14.71
C ARG A 95 -1.28 -18.98 -14.21
N PRO A 96 -0.31 -19.29 -15.08
CA PRO A 96 1.10 -19.40 -14.68
C PRO A 96 1.78 -18.04 -14.47
N LYS A 97 1.05 -16.93 -14.62
CA LYS A 97 1.63 -15.58 -14.49
C LYS A 97 1.73 -15.19 -13.02
N PRO A 98 2.77 -14.44 -12.62
CA PRO A 98 2.80 -13.87 -11.28
C PRO A 98 1.62 -12.91 -11.11
N MET A 99 1.06 -12.86 -9.91
CA MET A 99 -0.17 -12.11 -9.65
C MET A 99 -0.16 -11.48 -8.26
N VAL A 100 -0.84 -10.35 -8.14
CA VAL A 100 -1.12 -9.67 -6.88
C VAL A 100 -2.60 -9.31 -6.83
N PHE A 101 -3.11 -9.01 -5.63
CA PHE A 101 -4.53 -8.75 -5.40
C PHE A 101 -4.77 -7.34 -4.84
N PRO A 102 -4.85 -6.32 -5.71
CA PRO A 102 -5.12 -4.94 -5.29
C PRO A 102 -6.48 -4.77 -4.65
N LEU A 103 -6.49 -3.97 -3.57
CA LEU A 103 -7.71 -3.54 -2.90
C LEU A 103 -8.03 -2.09 -3.31
N PRO A 104 -9.21 -1.80 -3.88
CA PRO A 104 -9.67 -0.43 -4.08
C PRO A 104 -9.66 0.34 -2.76
N ILE A 105 -9.21 1.59 -2.77
CA ILE A 105 -9.05 2.42 -1.58
C ILE A 105 -10.03 3.59 -1.61
N PHE A 106 -10.64 3.90 -0.48
CA PHE A 106 -11.63 4.97 -0.33
C PHE A 106 -11.33 5.88 0.85
N GLU A 107 -11.70 7.16 0.75
CA GLU A 107 -11.65 8.10 1.87
C GLU A 107 -13.06 8.42 2.34
N LEU A 108 -13.29 8.35 3.65
CA LEU A 108 -14.56 8.74 4.24
C LEU A 108 -14.50 10.16 4.79
N ALA A 109 -15.65 10.83 4.82
CA ALA A 109 -15.81 12.01 5.66
C ALA A 109 -15.55 11.65 7.14
N SER A 110 -14.98 12.59 7.90
CA SER A 110 -14.41 12.31 9.24
C SER A 110 -15.42 11.79 10.27
N HIS A 111 -16.69 12.16 10.15
CA HIS A 111 -17.78 11.75 11.04
C HIS A 111 -18.38 10.38 10.68
N MET A 112 -18.01 9.80 9.53
CA MET A 112 -18.56 8.53 9.08
C MET A 112 -17.93 7.36 9.82
N LYS A 113 -18.73 6.32 10.02
CA LYS A 113 -18.25 5.01 10.48
C LYS A 113 -17.67 4.23 9.29
N LEU A 114 -16.81 3.27 9.58
CA LEU A 114 -16.33 2.33 8.57
C LEU A 114 -17.54 1.54 8.02
N PRO A 115 -17.66 1.37 6.69
CA PRO A 115 -18.74 0.60 6.11
C PRO A 115 -18.62 -0.87 6.51
N ALA A 116 -19.74 -1.51 6.81
CA ALA A 116 -19.81 -2.92 7.15
C ALA A 116 -19.54 -3.82 5.93
N ASP A 117 -19.87 -3.34 4.73
CA ASP A 117 -19.71 -4.08 3.48
C ASP A 117 -19.60 -3.15 2.25
N LYS A 118 -19.45 -3.74 1.07
CA LYS A 118 -19.40 -3.02 -0.21
C LYS A 118 -20.71 -2.28 -0.52
N LYS A 119 -21.86 -2.82 -0.14
CA LYS A 119 -23.17 -2.21 -0.42
C LYS A 119 -23.29 -0.87 0.31
N GLU A 120 -22.90 -0.83 1.58
CA GLU A 120 -22.87 0.39 2.37
C GLU A 120 -21.85 1.38 1.80
N LEU A 121 -20.63 0.93 1.48
CA LEU A 121 -19.62 1.77 0.84
C LEU A 121 -20.14 2.40 -0.48
N VAL A 122 -20.82 1.63 -1.33
CA VAL A 122 -21.40 2.14 -2.59
C VAL A 122 -22.50 3.17 -2.31
N SER A 123 -23.29 3.00 -1.25
CA SER A 123 -24.24 4.02 -0.79
C SER A 123 -23.52 5.32 -0.39
N MET A 124 -22.42 5.20 0.36
CA MET A 124 -21.58 6.34 0.75
C MET A 124 -20.93 7.04 -0.45
N LEU A 125 -20.53 6.29 -1.48
CA LEU A 125 -20.01 6.87 -2.73
C LEU A 125 -21.09 7.66 -3.47
N LYS A 126 -22.34 7.18 -3.47
CA LYS A 126 -23.47 7.85 -4.14
C LYS A 126 -23.88 9.15 -3.45
N ASN A 127 -23.88 9.16 -2.11
CA ASN A 127 -24.26 10.34 -1.33
C ASN A 127 -23.08 11.30 -1.06
N GLY A 128 -21.87 10.96 -1.53
CA GLY A 128 -20.67 11.80 -1.41
C GLY A 128 -19.97 11.77 -0.05
N SER A 129 -20.42 10.94 0.89
CA SER A 129 -19.75 10.75 2.19
C SER A 129 -18.49 9.87 2.10
N ALA A 130 -18.31 9.16 0.99
CA ALA A 130 -17.07 8.49 0.59
C ALA A 130 -16.60 8.96 -0.80
N ILE A 131 -15.30 8.95 -1.04
CA ILE A 131 -14.70 9.17 -2.36
C ILE A 131 -13.59 8.17 -2.65
N THR A 132 -13.19 8.02 -3.91
CA THR A 132 -11.97 7.27 -4.26
C THR A 132 -10.74 7.92 -3.63
N PHE A 133 -9.78 7.10 -3.22
CA PHE A 133 -8.61 7.57 -2.49
C PHE A 133 -7.81 8.61 -3.26
N HIS A 134 -7.46 9.70 -2.58
CA HIS A 134 -6.75 10.84 -3.15
C HIS A 134 -7.50 11.51 -4.31
N LYS A 135 -8.83 11.39 -4.44
CA LYS A 135 -9.59 12.08 -5.49
C LYS A 135 -9.37 13.59 -5.51
N LYS A 136 -9.05 14.22 -4.37
CA LYS A 136 -8.74 15.66 -4.28
C LYS A 136 -7.24 15.99 -4.35
N VAL A 137 -6.38 14.99 -4.56
CA VAL A 137 -4.91 15.11 -4.54
C VAL A 137 -4.29 14.58 -5.84
N CYS A 138 -4.64 13.35 -6.23
CA CYS A 138 -4.30 12.72 -7.49
C CYS A 138 -5.41 11.70 -7.87
N PRO A 139 -6.41 12.11 -8.68
CA PRO A 139 -7.54 11.25 -9.04
C PRO A 139 -7.15 9.92 -9.70
N ASP A 140 -6.09 9.94 -10.51
CA ASP A 140 -5.69 8.78 -11.32
C ASP A 140 -4.67 7.86 -10.64
N CYS A 141 -4.03 8.31 -9.55
CA CYS A 141 -2.95 7.56 -8.89
C CYS A 141 -3.43 6.26 -8.23
N HIS A 142 -4.67 6.21 -7.71
CA HIS A 142 -5.16 5.04 -6.95
C HIS A 142 -6.46 4.45 -7.51
N THR A 143 -7.05 5.06 -8.53
CA THR A 143 -8.28 4.54 -9.13
C THR A 143 -8.00 3.23 -9.86
N VAL A 144 -8.68 2.16 -9.44
CA VAL A 144 -8.53 0.84 -10.03
C VAL A 144 -9.12 0.79 -11.44
N PRO A 145 -8.55 -0.03 -12.35
CA PRO A 145 -9.17 -0.33 -13.64
C PRO A 145 -10.62 -0.78 -13.48
N LYS A 146 -11.52 -0.26 -14.33
CA LYS A 146 -12.97 -0.56 -14.32
C LYS A 146 -13.68 -0.22 -13.00
N PHE A 147 -13.25 0.84 -12.31
CA PHE A 147 -13.84 1.26 -11.04
C PHE A 147 -15.37 1.50 -11.11
N LYS A 148 -15.87 2.13 -12.18
CA LYS A 148 -17.32 2.44 -12.29
C LYS A 148 -18.14 1.15 -12.37
N GLU A 149 -17.64 0.16 -13.09
CA GLU A 149 -18.22 -1.16 -13.23
C GLU A 149 -18.10 -1.94 -11.93
N TRP A 150 -16.97 -1.84 -11.21
CA TRP A 150 -16.79 -2.43 -9.89
C TRP A 150 -17.84 -1.88 -8.91
N ALA A 151 -18.02 -0.56 -8.86
CA ALA A 151 -18.99 0.09 -7.98
C ALA A 151 -20.45 -0.25 -8.33
N SER A 152 -20.72 -0.59 -9.59
CA SER A 152 -22.06 -0.92 -10.09
C SER A 152 -22.33 -2.43 -10.17
N ALA A 153 -21.32 -3.27 -9.92
CA ALA A 153 -21.44 -4.71 -9.99
C ALA A 153 -22.44 -5.21 -8.93
N LYS A 154 -23.30 -6.14 -9.33
CA LYS A 154 -24.25 -6.79 -8.42
C LYS A 154 -23.49 -7.46 -7.27
N PRO A 155 -23.84 -7.20 -6.00
CA PRO A 155 -23.18 -7.85 -4.87
C PRO A 155 -23.28 -9.37 -5.00
N LYS A 156 -22.14 -10.04 -4.88
CA LYS A 156 -22.06 -11.50 -4.76
C LYS A 156 -21.56 -11.85 -3.35
N PRO A 157 -21.96 -12.98 -2.77
CA PRO A 157 -21.35 -13.43 -1.52
C PRO A 157 -19.87 -13.73 -1.69
N GLY A 158 -19.08 -13.49 -0.65
CA GLY A 158 -17.64 -13.79 -0.61
C GLY A 158 -16.77 -12.84 -1.43
N VAL A 159 -15.47 -13.13 -1.45
CA VAL A 159 -14.47 -12.38 -2.22
C VAL A 159 -14.19 -13.15 -3.52
N SER A 160 -14.13 -12.42 -4.64
CA SER A 160 -13.83 -13.00 -5.95
C SER A 160 -13.02 -12.03 -6.80
N VAL A 161 -12.39 -12.51 -7.87
CA VAL A 161 -11.72 -11.62 -8.83
C VAL A 161 -12.78 -10.92 -9.67
N PHE A 162 -12.91 -9.60 -9.51
CA PHE A 162 -13.78 -8.77 -10.34
C PHE A 162 -13.18 -8.53 -11.72
N HIS A 163 -11.90 -8.14 -11.75
CA HIS A 163 -11.22 -7.81 -12.99
C HIS A 163 -9.72 -8.08 -12.88
N THR A 164 -9.11 -8.50 -13.97
CA THR A 164 -7.65 -8.65 -14.08
C THR A 164 -7.10 -7.49 -14.90
N GLY A 165 -6.36 -6.60 -14.23
CA GLY A 165 -5.74 -5.42 -14.81
C GLY A 165 -4.24 -5.57 -15.05
N LYS A 166 -3.66 -4.52 -15.66
CA LYS A 166 -2.23 -4.32 -15.86
C LYS A 166 -1.87 -2.88 -15.53
N ARG A 167 -0.66 -2.66 -15.02
CA ARG A 167 -0.11 -1.32 -14.75
C ARG A 167 0.53 -0.73 -16.01
N THR A 168 -0.28 -0.53 -17.04
CA THR A 168 0.12 -0.01 -18.36
C THR A 168 -0.91 0.98 -18.89
N GLY A 169 -0.55 1.78 -19.90
CA GLY A 169 -1.47 2.74 -20.52
C GLY A 169 -1.97 3.77 -19.51
N TYR A 170 -3.29 3.92 -19.37
CA TYR A 170 -3.90 4.87 -18.42
C TYR A 170 -3.51 4.61 -16.96
N HIS A 171 -3.19 3.37 -16.61
CA HIS A 171 -2.84 2.96 -15.25
C HIS A 171 -1.32 2.85 -15.01
N LEU A 172 -0.51 3.49 -15.85
CA LEU A 172 0.95 3.45 -15.75
C LEU A 172 1.46 3.91 -14.37
N HIS A 173 0.82 4.93 -13.79
CA HIS A 173 1.16 5.50 -12.50
C HIS A 173 0.24 5.02 -11.37
N TRP A 174 -0.53 3.95 -11.58
CA TRP A 174 -1.42 3.40 -10.56
C TRP A 174 -0.62 2.77 -9.43
N GLU A 175 -0.74 3.29 -8.20
CA GLU A 175 -0.07 2.82 -6.98
C GLU A 175 -1.03 2.03 -6.07
N PRO A 176 -1.31 0.75 -6.38
CA PRO A 176 -2.17 -0.06 -5.53
C PRO A 176 -1.51 -0.43 -4.21
N ILE A 177 -2.35 -0.66 -3.20
CA ILE A 177 -2.03 -1.53 -2.08
C ILE A 177 -2.67 -2.88 -2.38
N PHE A 178 -1.91 -3.95 -2.25
CA PHE A 178 -2.30 -5.28 -2.70
C PHE A 178 -1.91 -6.34 -1.68
N ILE A 179 -2.67 -7.43 -1.66
CA ILE A 179 -2.24 -8.68 -1.04
C ILE A 179 -1.25 -9.33 -2.02
N GLY A 180 -0.06 -9.64 -1.53
CA GLY A 180 1.04 -10.24 -2.30
C GLY A 180 1.68 -11.39 -1.54
N THR A 181 2.89 -11.76 -1.94
CA THR A 181 3.71 -12.81 -1.30
C THR A 181 5.16 -12.32 -1.08
N HIS A 182 5.97 -13.12 -0.40
CA HIS A 182 7.41 -12.84 -0.24
C HIS A 182 8.18 -12.84 -1.57
N ASN A 183 7.64 -13.46 -2.62
CA ASN A 183 8.27 -13.52 -3.94
C ASN A 183 8.12 -12.21 -4.74
N ASP A 184 7.28 -11.29 -4.27
CA ASP A 184 7.07 -10.03 -4.98
C ASP A 184 8.29 -9.11 -4.86
N PRO A 185 8.57 -8.27 -5.87
CA PRO A 185 9.66 -7.30 -5.81
C PRO A 185 9.63 -6.46 -4.53
N LEU A 186 10.79 -6.33 -3.88
CA LEU A 186 10.96 -5.47 -2.70
C LEU A 186 10.74 -4.00 -3.07
N TYR A 187 10.42 -3.19 -2.06
CA TYR A 187 10.44 -1.74 -2.21
C TYR A 187 11.87 -1.22 -2.23
N ASP A 188 12.15 -0.17 -3.01
CA ASP A 188 13.48 0.45 -3.00
C ASP A 188 13.69 1.28 -1.73
N GLU A 189 14.57 0.81 -0.85
CA GLU A 189 14.80 1.36 0.49
C GLU A 189 15.42 2.76 0.49
N ARG A 190 15.95 3.22 -0.65
CA ARG A 190 16.49 4.58 -0.80
C ARG A 190 15.39 5.64 -0.87
N LEU A 191 14.13 5.22 -1.06
CA LEU A 191 12.98 6.11 -1.18
C LEU A 191 12.31 6.34 0.19
N SER A 192 12.07 7.62 0.50
CA SER A 192 11.37 8.04 1.71
C SER A 192 9.95 8.50 1.43
N TRP A 193 9.12 8.56 2.48
CA TRP A 193 7.75 9.05 2.37
C TRP A 193 7.65 10.54 1.98
N GLU A 194 8.58 11.37 2.46
CA GLU A 194 8.64 12.78 2.09
C GLU A 194 8.92 12.95 0.59
N GLY A 195 9.78 12.08 0.04
CA GLY A 195 10.20 12.08 -1.36
C GLY A 195 9.10 11.73 -2.36
N LYS A 196 7.96 11.20 -1.90
CA LYS A 196 6.88 10.67 -2.76
C LYS A 196 7.39 9.56 -3.69
N MET A 197 6.53 9.06 -4.58
CA MET A 197 6.87 8.03 -5.57
C MET A 197 7.45 6.74 -4.94
N ASP A 198 7.22 6.50 -3.66
CA ASP A 198 7.84 5.43 -2.86
C ASP A 198 7.46 4.03 -3.34
N LYS A 199 6.40 3.90 -4.16
CA LYS A 199 5.95 2.61 -4.73
C LYS A 199 6.16 2.52 -6.24
N MET A 200 6.59 3.59 -6.89
CA MET A 200 6.63 3.66 -8.36
C MET A 200 7.68 2.72 -8.96
N THR A 201 8.83 2.57 -8.28
CA THR A 201 9.91 1.66 -8.67
C THR A 201 9.47 0.19 -8.56
N GLN A 202 8.77 -0.18 -7.48
CA GLN A 202 8.16 -1.51 -7.36
C GLN A 202 7.11 -1.73 -8.47
N GLY A 203 6.28 -0.72 -8.74
CA GLY A 203 5.28 -0.76 -9.81
C GLY A 203 5.89 -0.99 -11.20
N TYR A 204 7.04 -0.37 -11.48
CA TYR A 204 7.81 -0.63 -12.70
C TYR A 204 8.24 -2.09 -12.78
N THR A 205 8.83 -2.63 -11.72
CA THR A 205 9.29 -4.03 -11.69
C THR A 205 8.13 -5.01 -11.91
N LEU A 206 6.99 -4.81 -11.24
CA LEU A 206 5.77 -5.62 -11.43
C LEU A 206 5.30 -5.58 -12.90
N CYS A 207 5.35 -4.40 -13.54
CA CYS A 207 4.94 -4.26 -14.95
C CYS A 207 5.87 -5.02 -15.90
N VAL A 208 7.19 -4.89 -15.72
CA VAL A 208 8.20 -5.55 -16.57
C VAL A 208 8.11 -7.07 -16.44
N LEU A 209 7.93 -7.58 -15.22
CA LEU A 209 7.76 -9.00 -14.91
C LEU A 209 6.37 -9.56 -15.29
N ASP A 210 5.54 -8.77 -15.99
CA ASP A 210 4.22 -9.15 -16.49
C ASP A 210 3.21 -9.62 -15.42
N TYR A 211 3.26 -9.01 -14.23
CA TYR A 211 2.29 -9.31 -13.17
C TYR A 211 0.84 -9.07 -13.60
N GLU A 212 -0.06 -9.96 -13.19
CA GLU A 212 -1.51 -9.76 -13.26
C GLU A 212 -2.03 -9.10 -11.97
N PHE A 213 -2.88 -8.08 -12.13
CA PHE A 213 -3.46 -7.35 -11.00
C PHE A 213 -4.92 -7.79 -10.85
N HIS A 214 -5.18 -8.76 -9.97
CA HIS A 214 -6.52 -9.31 -9.72
C HIS A 214 -7.27 -8.43 -8.73
N ILE A 215 -8.01 -7.45 -9.26
CA ILE A 215 -8.84 -6.54 -8.48
C ILE A 215 -9.98 -7.35 -7.87
N LEU A 216 -10.07 -7.33 -6.55
CA LEU A 216 -11.04 -8.12 -5.80
C LEU A 216 -12.40 -7.42 -5.70
N ASP A 217 -13.46 -8.21 -5.75
CA ASP A 217 -14.80 -7.79 -5.35
C ASP A 217 -15.03 -8.02 -3.86
N ASN A 218 -15.85 -7.15 -3.24
CA ASN A 218 -16.15 -7.14 -1.79
C ASN A 218 -14.92 -7.03 -0.86
N ALA A 219 -13.75 -6.69 -1.39
CA ALA A 219 -12.55 -6.43 -0.64
C ALA A 219 -12.05 -5.02 -0.97
N PHE A 220 -11.91 -4.17 0.04
CA PHE A 220 -11.46 -2.79 -0.14
C PHE A 220 -10.76 -2.27 1.12
N LEU A 221 -10.04 -1.16 0.97
CA LEU A 221 -9.44 -0.42 2.08
C LEU A 221 -10.18 0.90 2.28
N THR A 222 -10.35 1.26 3.54
CA THR A 222 -10.98 2.52 3.93
C THR A 222 -10.00 3.37 4.70
N HIS A 223 -9.73 4.56 4.19
CA HIS A 223 -8.92 5.57 4.83
C HIS A 223 -9.76 6.41 5.81
N LYS A 224 -9.36 6.41 7.08
CA LYS A 224 -9.94 7.23 8.15
C LYS A 224 -8.77 7.86 8.93
N PRO A 225 -8.62 9.19 8.89
CA PRO A 225 -9.48 10.06 9.72
C PRO A 225 -10.42 11.00 8.95
N GLY A 226 -10.33 11.05 7.63
CA GLY A 226 -11.11 11.98 6.81
C GLY A 226 -10.64 12.01 5.36
N ILE A 227 -11.34 12.81 4.55
CA ILE A 227 -10.95 13.10 3.16
C ILE A 227 -9.74 14.04 3.14
N LYS A 228 -8.62 13.57 2.60
CA LYS A 228 -7.41 14.38 2.43
C LYS A 228 -7.65 15.43 1.35
N THR A 229 -7.12 16.62 1.61
CA THR A 229 -7.07 17.73 0.65
C THR A 229 -5.62 18.06 0.34
N LEU A 230 -5.38 18.59 -0.85
CA LEU A 230 -4.03 18.98 -1.26
C LEU A 230 -3.52 20.11 -0.35
N LYS A 231 -2.44 19.84 0.38
CA LYS A 231 -1.69 20.84 1.14
C LYS A 231 -0.38 21.12 0.42
N LYS A 232 -0.14 22.38 0.04
CA LYS A 232 1.13 22.79 -0.56
C LYS A 232 2.22 22.77 0.53
N ASP A 233 3.32 22.11 0.22
CA ASP A 233 4.49 22.02 1.10
C ASP A 233 5.74 22.21 0.23
N PRO A 234 6.27 23.43 0.12
CA PRO A 234 7.43 23.73 -0.71
C PRO A 234 8.68 22.93 -0.31
N ALA A 235 8.90 22.71 0.99
CA ALA A 235 10.03 21.94 1.48
C ALA A 235 9.94 20.48 1.02
N ARG A 236 8.74 19.88 1.10
CA ARG A 236 8.49 18.54 0.58
C ARG A 236 8.63 18.47 -0.94
N GLN A 237 8.29 19.52 -1.69
CA GLN A 237 8.49 19.52 -3.14
C GLN A 237 9.98 19.49 -3.53
N VAL A 238 10.85 20.17 -2.77
CA VAL A 238 12.31 20.08 -2.98
C VAL A 238 12.79 18.63 -2.79
N LEU A 239 12.29 17.93 -1.76
CA LEU A 239 12.61 16.52 -1.54
C LEU A 239 12.09 15.64 -2.68
N ALA A 240 10.86 15.86 -3.14
CA ALA A 240 10.28 15.13 -4.27
C ALA A 240 11.11 15.29 -5.56
N SER A 241 11.61 16.50 -5.86
CA SER A 241 12.49 16.74 -7.01
C SER A 241 13.83 16.02 -6.91
N LYS A 242 14.40 15.94 -5.69
CA LYS A 242 15.62 15.14 -5.44
C LYS A 242 15.36 13.65 -5.62
N THR A 243 14.24 13.15 -5.10
CA THR A 243 13.80 11.76 -5.28
C THR A 243 13.57 11.43 -6.75
N TYR A 244 12.90 12.29 -7.51
CA TYR A 244 12.74 12.11 -8.96
C TYR A 244 14.08 12.02 -9.67
N SER A 245 15.04 12.88 -9.32
CA SER A 245 16.39 12.84 -9.89
C SER A 245 17.13 11.56 -9.55
N LEU A 246 17.04 11.09 -8.30
CA LEU A 246 17.60 9.81 -7.86
C LEU A 246 17.00 8.65 -8.66
N ILE A 247 15.66 8.60 -8.77
CA ILE A 247 14.99 7.55 -9.52
C ILE A 247 15.44 7.57 -10.99
N LYS A 248 15.38 8.73 -11.64
CA LYS A 248 15.67 8.85 -13.07
C LYS A 248 17.12 8.52 -13.41
N LYS A 249 18.07 8.96 -12.58
CA LYS A 249 19.52 8.88 -12.89
C LYS A 249 20.19 7.62 -12.34
N VAL A 250 19.62 7.00 -11.31
CA VAL A 250 20.27 5.88 -10.59
C VAL A 250 19.34 4.66 -10.57
N ILE A 251 18.19 4.76 -9.91
CA ILE A 251 17.34 3.59 -9.63
C ILE A 251 16.77 2.98 -10.90
N LEU A 252 16.17 3.78 -11.78
CA LEU A 252 15.54 3.27 -13.00
C LEU A 252 16.58 2.61 -13.93
N PRO A 253 17.78 3.19 -14.19
CA PRO A 253 18.85 2.48 -14.87
C PRO A 253 19.21 1.13 -14.25
N GLU A 254 19.35 1.04 -12.92
CA GLU A 254 19.62 -0.23 -12.23
C GLU A 254 18.48 -1.25 -12.42
N LEU A 255 17.22 -0.83 -12.27
CA LEU A 255 16.06 -1.70 -12.47
C LEU A 255 15.97 -2.23 -13.92
N LYS A 256 16.36 -1.42 -14.91
CA LYS A 256 16.43 -1.86 -16.31
C LYS A 256 17.47 -2.95 -16.52
N VAL A 257 18.59 -2.90 -15.80
CA VAL A 257 19.62 -3.95 -15.85
C VAL A 257 19.14 -5.21 -15.13
N LEU A 258 18.53 -5.07 -13.94
CA LEU A 258 18.10 -6.18 -13.11
C LEU A 258 16.90 -6.94 -13.67
N TYR A 259 15.90 -6.22 -14.18
CA TYR A 259 14.60 -6.79 -14.56
C TYR A 259 14.27 -6.66 -16.05
N GLY A 260 15.06 -5.88 -16.80
CA GLY A 260 14.85 -5.64 -18.23
C GLY A 260 13.94 -4.45 -18.53
N VAL A 261 13.56 -4.32 -19.80
CA VAL A 261 12.72 -3.24 -20.31
C VAL A 261 11.52 -3.83 -21.04
N LYS A 262 10.33 -3.28 -20.80
CA LYS A 262 9.10 -3.65 -21.50
C LYS A 262 8.34 -2.41 -21.95
N LYS A 263 7.89 -2.41 -23.21
CA LYS A 263 7.11 -1.31 -23.79
C LYS A 263 5.84 -1.09 -22.95
N GLY A 264 5.59 0.15 -22.55
CA GLY A 264 4.42 0.52 -21.74
C GLY A 264 4.63 0.44 -20.22
N CYS A 265 5.84 0.09 -19.75
CA CYS A 265 6.23 0.15 -18.33
C CYS A 265 7.12 1.36 -18.05
N ALA A 266 6.87 2.05 -16.94
CA ALA A 266 7.62 3.22 -16.49
C ALA A 266 7.44 3.43 -14.96
N VAL A 267 8.27 4.33 -14.43
CA VAL A 267 8.13 4.93 -13.10
C VAL A 267 7.38 6.25 -13.26
#